data_AF-A0A920DHU0-F1
#
_entry.id   AF-A0A920DHU0-F1
#
_cell.length_a   1.000
_cell.length_b   1.000
_cell.length_c   1.000
_cell.angle_alpha   90.00
_cell.angle_beta   90.00
_cell.angle_gamma   90.00
#
_symmetry.space_group_name_H-M   'P 1'
#
loop_
_entity.id
_entity.type
_entity.pdbx_description
1 polymer ?
#
loop_
_entity_poly.entity_id
_entity_poly.type
_entity_poly.pdbx_seq_one_letter_code
_entity_poly.pdbx_strand_id
1 'polypeptide(L)'
;MFLFLSGESISSTNSMGVAEIKDKQVSYKDMESAWKTSISMSVPKDKELIDVITSQFIIDGQSGIKDPRGMYGGRLEVSTHLVYCSKMQSIILKSALKKSMDSKIKRFFYNQLGTAESVLSNDQKELGVCLIDIGAGTTDITVYKKGAILFSKVLPYAGDLITESIAMSLKIPSFKLSRSRLSMVQLFPMKFSDEILKIKGLKNNKELEISKKALCEIIEQNLSTILRNC
;
A
#
# COMPACT_ATOMS: atom_id res chain seq x y z
N MET A 1 5.41 -1.60 -20.79
CA MET A 1 4.77 -2.38 -19.72
C MET A 1 4.32 -1.44 -18.61
N PHE A 2 3.28 -1.83 -17.85
CA PHE A 2 2.87 -1.16 -16.62
C PHE A 2 3.32 -2.00 -15.43
N LEU A 3 3.72 -1.36 -14.32
CA LEU A 3 4.20 -2.07 -13.14
C LEU A 3 3.52 -1.51 -11.88
N PHE A 4 2.94 -2.38 -11.06
CA PHE A 4 2.51 -2.00 -9.72
C PHE A 4 3.71 -2.01 -8.78
N LEU A 5 3.86 -0.95 -8.00
CA LEU A 5 4.95 -0.76 -7.05
C LEU A 5 4.41 -0.85 -5.62
N SER A 6 5.07 -1.67 -4.82
CA SER A 6 4.93 -1.75 -3.36
C SER A 6 6.32 -1.69 -2.71
N GLY A 7 6.35 -1.53 -1.40
CA GLY A 7 7.58 -1.52 -0.62
C GLY A 7 7.74 -0.28 0.27
N GLU A 8 8.63 -0.40 1.25
CA GLU A 8 8.89 0.62 2.29
C GLU A 8 9.22 2.01 1.75
N SER A 9 9.80 2.10 0.56
CA SER A 9 10.17 3.35 -0.10
C SER A 9 8.96 4.17 -0.60
N ILE A 10 7.77 3.56 -0.65
CA ILE A 10 6.53 4.23 -0.98
C ILE A 10 6.15 5.19 0.15
N SER A 11 5.78 6.39 -0.25
CA SER A 11 5.35 7.45 0.64
C SER A 11 4.31 8.29 -0.09
N SER A 12 3.46 8.98 0.66
CA SER A 12 2.40 9.78 0.09
C SER A 12 2.20 11.08 0.86
N THR A 13 1.59 12.05 0.18
CA THR A 13 1.17 13.30 0.79
C THR A 13 -0.12 13.79 0.13
N ASN A 14 -0.96 14.46 0.89
CA ASN A 14 -2.10 15.19 0.35
C ASN A 14 -1.62 16.56 -0.15
N SER A 15 -2.17 17.00 -1.26
CA SER A 15 -1.84 18.28 -1.88
C SER A 15 -3.09 18.93 -2.44
N MET A 16 -3.00 20.24 -2.65
CA MET A 16 -4.06 21.03 -3.27
C MET A 16 -3.48 21.84 -4.42
N GLY A 17 -4.17 21.83 -5.54
CA GLY A 17 -3.87 22.67 -6.69
C GLY A 17 -5.01 23.61 -6.99
N VAL A 18 -4.69 24.73 -7.61
CA VAL A 18 -5.64 25.78 -8.00
C VAL A 18 -5.37 26.22 -9.43
N ALA A 19 -6.44 26.57 -10.15
CA ALA A 19 -6.42 27.22 -11.45
C ALA A 19 -7.59 28.20 -11.59
N GLU A 20 -7.40 29.24 -12.40
CA GLU A 20 -8.47 30.12 -12.86
C GLU A 20 -9.24 29.46 -14.01
N ILE A 21 -10.56 29.61 -14.03
CA ILE A 21 -11.43 29.13 -15.09
C ILE A 21 -11.59 30.24 -16.13
N LYS A 22 -10.94 30.11 -17.29
CA LYS A 22 -10.82 31.21 -18.27
C LYS A 22 -12.13 31.56 -18.95
N ASP A 23 -12.86 30.56 -19.43
CA ASP A 23 -14.07 30.76 -20.24
C ASP A 23 -15.36 30.63 -19.42
N LYS A 24 -15.27 30.86 -18.10
CA LYS A 24 -16.31 30.62 -17.09
C LYS A 24 -16.84 29.18 -17.01
N GLN A 25 -16.42 28.31 -17.91
CA GLN A 25 -16.75 26.88 -17.95
C GLN A 25 -15.45 26.08 -17.82
N VAL A 26 -15.47 25.05 -16.98
CA VAL A 26 -14.30 24.20 -16.73
C VAL A 26 -13.96 23.40 -17.98
N SER A 27 -12.77 23.67 -18.52
CA SER A 27 -12.16 22.91 -19.59
C SER A 27 -11.13 21.91 -19.06
N TYR A 28 -10.71 20.99 -19.92
CA TYR A 28 -9.60 20.07 -19.60
C TYR A 28 -8.28 20.81 -19.31
N LYS A 29 -8.04 21.96 -19.95
CA LYS A 29 -6.82 22.76 -19.73
C LYS A 29 -6.80 23.37 -18.33
N ASP A 30 -7.97 23.74 -17.79
CA ASP A 30 -8.08 24.28 -16.44
C ASP A 30 -7.80 23.17 -15.40
N MET A 31 -8.36 21.97 -15.63
CA MET A 31 -8.06 20.78 -14.81
C MET A 31 -6.57 20.41 -14.86
N GLU A 32 -5.96 20.43 -16.06
CA GLU A 32 -4.53 20.17 -16.22
C GLU A 32 -3.67 21.19 -15.46
N SER A 33 -4.08 22.46 -15.49
CA SER A 33 -3.41 23.53 -14.75
C SER A 33 -3.53 23.33 -13.23
N ALA A 34 -4.72 22.97 -12.74
CA ALA A 34 -4.94 22.66 -11.32
C ALA A 34 -4.14 21.43 -10.88
N TRP A 35 -4.06 20.36 -11.69
CA TRP A 35 -3.22 19.20 -11.37
C TRP A 35 -1.74 19.57 -11.32
N LYS A 36 -1.23 20.35 -12.29
CA LYS A 36 0.17 20.81 -12.32
C LYS A 36 0.53 21.58 -11.06
N THR A 37 -0.33 22.49 -10.61
CA THR A 37 -0.09 23.25 -9.37
C THR A 37 -0.17 22.37 -8.12
N SER A 38 -1.00 21.32 -8.12
CA SER A 38 -1.03 20.36 -7.00
C SER A 38 0.27 19.57 -6.82
N ILE A 39 1.09 19.44 -7.86
CA ILE A 39 2.32 18.61 -7.83
C ILE A 39 3.57 19.46 -7.50
N SER A 40 3.57 20.74 -7.88
CA SER A 40 4.80 21.55 -8.02
C SER A 40 5.60 21.75 -6.72
N MET A 41 4.94 21.76 -5.55
CA MET A 41 5.60 22.00 -4.25
C MET A 41 5.63 20.77 -3.34
N SER A 42 4.98 19.67 -3.74
CA SER A 42 4.63 18.59 -2.82
C SER A 42 5.46 17.32 -3.00
N VAL A 43 6.29 17.24 -4.05
CA VAL A 43 7.14 16.07 -4.33
C VAL A 43 8.61 16.36 -3.95
N PRO A 44 9.20 15.61 -3.00
CA PRO A 44 10.62 15.75 -2.65
C PRO A 44 11.57 15.44 -3.82
N LYS A 45 12.74 16.08 -3.84
CA LYS A 45 13.72 15.98 -4.95
C LYS A 45 14.31 14.58 -5.13
N ASP A 46 14.41 13.81 -4.06
CA ASP A 46 14.93 12.44 -4.00
C ASP A 46 13.85 11.39 -4.32
N LYS A 47 12.61 11.82 -4.56
CA LYS A 47 11.48 10.96 -4.87
C LYS A 47 11.07 11.07 -6.34
N GLU A 48 10.44 10.02 -6.84
CA GLU A 48 9.75 10.01 -8.13
C GLU A 48 8.26 9.83 -7.89
N LEU A 49 7.46 10.76 -8.43
CA LEU A 49 6.01 10.68 -8.41
C LEU A 49 5.56 9.47 -9.23
N ILE A 50 4.81 8.56 -8.61
CA ILE A 50 4.28 7.36 -9.27
C ILE A 50 2.81 7.50 -9.61
N ASP A 51 2.02 8.16 -8.75
CA ASP A 51 0.59 8.33 -8.98
C ASP A 51 0.08 9.66 -8.44
N VAL A 52 -0.94 10.18 -9.12
CA VAL A 52 -1.69 11.40 -8.73
C VAL A 52 -3.14 11.01 -8.69
N ILE A 53 -3.64 10.72 -7.49
CA ILE A 53 -5.03 10.31 -7.29
C ILE A 53 -5.82 11.58 -6.99
N THR A 54 -6.84 11.87 -7.79
CA THR A 54 -7.73 13.01 -7.51
C THR A 54 -8.76 12.58 -6.49
N SER A 55 -8.79 13.26 -5.34
CA SER A 55 -9.77 12.99 -4.29
C SER A 55 -11.08 13.73 -4.54
N GLN A 56 -11.00 15.00 -4.95
CA GLN A 56 -12.16 15.81 -5.32
C GLN A 56 -11.74 17.07 -6.08
N PHE A 57 -12.69 17.65 -6.79
CA PHE A 57 -12.63 19.02 -7.29
C PHE A 57 -13.50 19.94 -6.44
N ILE A 58 -13.14 21.22 -6.47
CA ILE A 58 -13.83 22.29 -5.78
C ILE A 58 -14.00 23.44 -6.78
N ILE A 59 -15.21 23.95 -6.96
CA ILE A 59 -15.48 25.12 -7.81
C ILE A 59 -16.09 26.20 -6.94
N ASP A 60 -15.44 27.37 -6.87
CA ASP A 60 -15.90 28.53 -6.10
C ASP A 60 -16.33 28.17 -4.65
N GLY A 61 -15.58 27.26 -4.02
CA GLY A 61 -15.84 26.77 -2.66
C GLY A 61 -16.82 25.59 -2.53
N GLN A 62 -17.50 25.19 -3.60
CA GLN A 62 -18.36 23.99 -3.61
C GLN A 62 -17.49 22.74 -3.80
N SER A 63 -17.43 21.89 -2.76
CA SER A 63 -16.61 20.68 -2.71
C SER A 63 -17.39 19.39 -3.06
N GLY A 64 -16.70 18.26 -3.12
CA GLY A 64 -17.30 16.95 -3.42
C GLY A 64 -17.56 16.69 -4.91
N ILE A 65 -17.04 17.53 -5.81
CA ILE A 65 -17.20 17.36 -7.26
C ILE A 65 -16.24 16.29 -7.74
N LYS A 66 -16.76 15.19 -8.32
CA LYS A 66 -15.93 14.13 -8.91
C LYS A 66 -15.42 14.48 -10.31
N ASP A 67 -16.28 15.09 -11.12
CA ASP A 67 -15.97 15.50 -12.48
C ASP A 67 -16.48 16.93 -12.72
N PRO A 68 -15.59 17.93 -12.81
CA PRO A 68 -15.97 19.34 -12.94
C PRO A 68 -16.21 19.73 -14.40
N ARG A 69 -15.96 18.85 -15.38
CA ARG A 69 -16.00 19.20 -16.81
C ARG A 69 -17.36 19.76 -17.20
N GLY A 70 -17.35 20.93 -17.83
CA GLY A 70 -18.56 21.61 -18.28
C GLY A 70 -19.33 22.36 -17.19
N MET A 71 -18.92 22.28 -15.92
CA MET A 71 -19.46 23.12 -14.85
C MET A 71 -18.95 24.56 -14.99
N TYR A 72 -19.65 25.51 -14.37
CA TYR A 72 -19.33 26.94 -14.46
C TYR A 72 -18.77 27.47 -13.14
N GLY A 73 -17.82 28.41 -13.24
CA GLY A 73 -17.23 29.08 -12.09
C GLY A 73 -16.07 29.99 -12.46
N GLY A 74 -15.46 30.63 -11.46
CA GLY A 74 -14.25 31.45 -11.63
C GLY A 74 -12.96 30.75 -11.21
N ARG A 75 -13.03 29.89 -10.19
CA ARG A 75 -11.87 29.23 -9.57
C ARG A 75 -12.09 27.73 -9.45
N LEU A 76 -11.14 26.97 -9.97
CA LEU A 76 -11.08 25.51 -9.86
C LEU A 76 -9.97 25.14 -8.88
N GLU A 77 -10.30 24.28 -7.91
CA GLU A 77 -9.32 23.63 -7.05
C GLU A 77 -9.42 22.12 -7.18
N VAL A 78 -8.31 21.45 -6.92
CA VAL A 78 -8.23 19.99 -6.90
C VAL A 78 -7.52 19.54 -5.64
N SER A 79 -8.13 18.62 -4.90
CA SER A 79 -7.47 17.89 -3.82
C SER A 79 -6.88 16.61 -4.40
N THR A 80 -5.59 16.39 -4.23
CA THR A 80 -4.88 15.20 -4.73
C THR A 80 -4.19 14.45 -3.60
N HIS A 81 -4.18 13.13 -3.71
CA HIS A 81 -3.31 12.25 -2.95
C HIS A 81 -2.14 11.85 -3.86
N LEU A 82 -0.97 12.40 -3.56
CA LEU A 82 0.26 12.14 -4.33
C LEU A 82 0.96 10.93 -3.74
N VAL A 83 1.30 9.96 -4.57
CA VAL A 83 2.07 8.78 -4.18
C VAL A 83 3.40 8.81 -4.92
N TYR A 84 4.49 8.60 -4.18
CA TYR A 84 5.85 8.66 -4.71
C TYR A 84 6.72 7.55 -4.12
N CYS A 85 7.74 7.18 -4.89
CA CYS A 85 8.73 6.17 -4.50
C CYS A 85 10.14 6.78 -4.45
N SER A 86 11.12 6.03 -3.96
CA SER A 86 12.53 6.42 -4.09
C SER A 86 12.94 6.52 -5.55
N LYS A 87 13.53 7.65 -5.94
CA LYS A 87 14.04 7.84 -7.31
C LYS A 87 15.10 6.80 -7.66
N MET A 88 15.94 6.41 -6.71
CA MET A 88 16.93 5.35 -6.87
C MET A 88 16.25 4.00 -7.18
N GLN A 89 15.22 3.63 -6.42
CA GLN A 89 14.48 2.37 -6.63
C GLN A 89 13.84 2.33 -8.03
N SER A 90 13.19 3.43 -8.44
CA SER A 90 12.62 3.54 -9.78
C SER A 90 13.68 3.34 -10.88
N ILE A 91 14.85 3.97 -10.75
CA ILE A 91 15.95 3.81 -11.71
C ILE A 91 16.40 2.35 -11.77
N ILE A 92 16.62 1.72 -10.61
CA ILE A 92 17.04 0.30 -10.54
C ILE A 92 16.04 -0.60 -11.25
N LEU A 93 14.73 -0.44 -11.00
CA LEU A 93 13.70 -1.26 -11.62
C LEU A 93 13.60 -1.04 -13.14
N LYS A 94 13.66 0.22 -13.58
CA LYS A 94 13.69 0.56 -15.02
C LYS A 94 14.90 -0.06 -15.71
N SER A 95 16.08 0.06 -15.09
CA SER A 95 17.32 -0.50 -15.64
C SER A 95 17.32 -2.03 -15.65
N ALA A 96 16.82 -2.68 -14.60
CA ALA A 96 16.73 -4.14 -14.53
C ALA A 96 15.84 -4.70 -15.65
N LEU A 97 14.63 -4.16 -15.81
CA LEU A 97 13.69 -4.61 -16.85
C LEU A 97 14.17 -4.31 -18.27
N LYS A 98 14.86 -3.17 -18.47
CA LYS A 98 15.48 -2.88 -19.76
C LYS A 98 16.58 -3.88 -20.09
N LYS A 99 17.39 -4.30 -19.12
CA LYS A 99 18.46 -5.29 -19.34
C LYS A 99 17.94 -6.71 -19.52
N SER A 100 16.94 -7.13 -18.74
CA SER A 100 16.49 -8.54 -18.73
C SER A 100 15.49 -8.86 -19.83
N MET A 101 14.69 -7.89 -20.28
CA MET A 101 13.54 -8.12 -21.18
C MET A 101 13.48 -7.12 -22.34
N ASP A 102 14.50 -6.27 -22.52
CA ASP A 102 14.52 -5.14 -23.46
C ASP A 102 13.33 -4.15 -23.33
N SER A 103 12.57 -4.25 -22.23
CA SER A 103 11.29 -3.58 -22.04
C SER A 103 11.44 -2.25 -21.29
N LYS A 104 10.55 -1.29 -21.60
CA LYS A 104 10.45 -0.01 -20.90
C LYS A 104 9.19 0.03 -20.03
N ILE A 105 9.36 0.48 -18.78
CA ILE A 105 8.25 0.81 -17.90
C ILE A 105 7.63 2.11 -18.40
N LYS A 106 6.35 2.06 -18.79
CA LYS A 106 5.60 3.24 -19.25
C LYS A 106 5.13 4.09 -18.07
N ARG A 107 4.69 3.43 -16.99
CA ARG A 107 4.19 4.05 -15.76
C ARG A 107 4.25 3.04 -14.61
N PHE A 108 4.54 3.55 -13.41
CA PHE A 108 4.32 2.83 -12.17
C PHE A 108 2.90 3.12 -11.65
N PHE A 109 2.29 2.13 -11.02
CA PHE A 109 1.02 2.28 -10.32
C PHE A 109 1.23 1.97 -8.85
N TYR A 110 0.50 2.65 -7.96
CA TYR A 110 0.51 2.28 -6.56
C TYR A 110 -0.24 0.95 -6.36
N ASN A 111 0.43 -0.07 -5.82
CA ASN A 111 -0.13 -1.43 -5.70
C ASN A 111 -1.46 -1.45 -4.95
N GLN A 112 -1.57 -0.69 -3.86
CA GLN A 112 -2.76 -0.69 -3.00
C GLN A 112 -4.02 -0.14 -3.69
N LEU A 113 -3.88 0.61 -4.79
CA LEU A 113 -5.03 0.95 -5.64
C LEU A 113 -5.62 -0.30 -6.27
N GLY A 114 -4.77 -1.17 -6.84
CA GLY A 114 -5.20 -2.44 -7.42
C GLY A 114 -5.79 -3.38 -6.37
N THR A 115 -5.19 -3.45 -5.18
CA THR A 115 -5.75 -4.22 -4.06
C THR A 115 -7.14 -3.69 -3.69
N ALA A 116 -7.30 -2.37 -3.52
CA ALA A 116 -8.58 -1.76 -3.19
C ALA A 116 -9.66 -1.99 -4.25
N GLU A 117 -9.32 -1.91 -5.54
CA GLU A 117 -10.27 -2.21 -6.63
C GLU A 117 -10.70 -3.69 -6.67
N SER A 118 -9.86 -4.61 -6.18
CA SER A 118 -10.17 -6.04 -6.22
C SER A 118 -10.98 -6.53 -5.02
N VAL A 119 -10.88 -5.87 -3.86
CA VAL A 119 -11.51 -6.35 -2.61
C VAL A 119 -12.57 -5.42 -2.01
N LEU A 120 -12.63 -4.15 -2.42
CA LEU A 120 -13.58 -3.17 -1.88
C LEU A 120 -14.68 -2.83 -2.88
N SER A 121 -15.92 -2.84 -2.39
CA SER A 121 -17.05 -2.24 -3.10
C SER A 121 -17.00 -0.72 -3.08
N ASN A 122 -17.69 -0.09 -4.03
CA ASN A 122 -17.84 1.37 -4.05
C ASN A 122 -18.55 1.88 -2.78
N ASP A 123 -19.54 1.16 -2.26
CA ASP A 123 -20.25 1.52 -1.04
C ASP A 123 -19.33 1.58 0.17
N GLN A 124 -18.40 0.62 0.30
CA GLN A 124 -17.38 0.65 1.36
C GLN A 124 -16.45 1.87 1.21
N LYS A 125 -16.03 2.20 -0.01
CA LYS A 125 -15.19 3.40 -0.26
C LYS A 125 -15.96 4.70 0.03
N GLU A 126 -17.26 4.74 -0.24
CA GLU A 126 -18.14 5.90 0.04
C GLU A 126 -18.38 6.08 1.55
N LEU A 127 -18.83 5.03 2.23
CA LEU A 127 -19.08 5.02 3.68
C LEU A 127 -17.79 5.26 4.47
N GLY A 128 -16.66 4.81 3.94
CA GLY A 128 -15.34 4.93 4.50
C GLY A 128 -14.83 3.59 5.02
N VAL A 129 -13.60 3.26 4.66
CA VAL A 129 -12.97 1.98 4.95
C VAL A 129 -11.47 2.15 5.08
N CYS A 130 -10.87 1.45 6.05
CA CYS A 130 -9.43 1.27 6.15
C CYS A 130 -9.08 -0.11 5.59
N LEU A 131 -8.29 -0.13 4.52
CA LEU A 131 -7.74 -1.34 3.94
C LEU A 131 -6.31 -1.54 4.46
N ILE A 132 -6.07 -2.69 5.09
CA ILE A 132 -4.76 -3.12 5.57
C ILE A 132 -4.37 -4.37 4.78
N ASP A 133 -3.33 -4.26 3.95
CA ASP A 133 -2.75 -5.38 3.18
C ASP A 133 -1.43 -5.79 3.86
N ILE A 134 -1.42 -6.99 4.46
CA ILE A 134 -0.27 -7.53 5.19
C ILE A 134 0.46 -8.51 4.27
N GLY A 135 1.55 -8.06 3.67
CA GLY A 135 2.41 -8.87 2.82
C GLY A 135 3.46 -9.68 3.59
N ALA A 136 4.54 -10.04 2.91
CA ALA A 136 5.70 -10.65 3.56
C ALA A 136 6.57 -9.59 4.25
N GLY A 137 7.06 -8.60 3.51
CA GLY A 137 7.95 -7.56 4.04
C GLY A 137 7.27 -6.27 4.47
N THR A 138 6.09 -5.95 3.92
CA THR A 138 5.41 -4.67 4.18
C THR A 138 3.94 -4.84 4.53
N THR A 139 3.46 -3.92 5.35
CA THR A 139 2.03 -3.72 5.60
C THR A 139 1.61 -2.40 4.98
N ASP A 140 0.72 -2.45 3.99
CA ASP A 140 0.20 -1.30 3.25
C ASP A 140 -1.17 -0.90 3.80
N ILE A 141 -1.33 0.38 4.13
CA ILE A 141 -2.54 0.95 4.73
C ILE A 141 -3.10 1.97 3.75
N THR A 142 -4.40 1.93 3.49
CA THR A 142 -5.10 2.99 2.74
C THR A 142 -6.48 3.23 3.32
N VAL A 143 -6.81 4.50 3.55
CA VAL A 143 -8.11 4.93 4.06
C VAL A 143 -8.87 5.62 2.94
N TYR A 144 -10.08 5.12 2.66
CA TYR A 144 -11.04 5.73 1.76
C TYR A 144 -12.16 6.41 2.55
N LYS A 145 -12.72 7.48 1.99
CA LYS A 145 -13.97 8.10 2.42
C LYS A 145 -14.55 8.91 1.26
N LYS A 146 -15.88 8.92 1.11
CA LYS A 146 -16.56 9.62 0.00
C LYS A 146 -16.02 9.20 -1.38
N GLY A 147 -15.65 7.93 -1.52
CA GLY A 147 -15.15 7.35 -2.77
C GLY A 147 -13.72 7.70 -3.12
N ALA A 148 -12.99 8.42 -2.26
CA ALA A 148 -11.63 8.90 -2.51
C ALA A 148 -10.64 8.46 -1.43
N ILE A 149 -9.37 8.37 -1.79
CA ILE A 149 -8.28 8.17 -0.80
C ILE A 149 -8.11 9.43 0.01
N LEU A 150 -8.09 9.25 1.33
CA LEU A 150 -7.74 10.28 2.32
C LEU A 150 -6.31 10.12 2.85
N PHE A 151 -5.83 8.88 2.94
CA PHE A 151 -4.56 8.56 3.56
C PHE A 151 -4.00 7.25 3.01
N SER A 152 -2.69 7.17 2.89
CA SER A 152 -1.98 5.90 2.70
C SER A 152 -0.65 5.91 3.43
N LYS A 153 -0.18 4.74 3.84
CA LYS A 153 1.11 4.55 4.50
C LYS A 153 1.60 3.13 4.28
N VAL A 154 2.91 2.96 4.25
CA VAL A 154 3.56 1.65 4.21
C VAL A 154 4.41 1.48 5.46
N LEU A 155 4.28 0.34 6.12
CA LEU A 155 5.09 -0.05 7.27
C LEU A 155 6.09 -1.15 6.87
N PRO A 156 7.37 -1.07 7.30
CA PRO A 156 8.41 -2.04 6.93
C PRO A 156 8.41 -3.31 7.80
N TYR A 157 7.23 -3.84 8.11
CA TYR A 157 7.07 -5.11 8.82
C TYR A 157 5.72 -5.75 8.50
N ALA A 158 5.74 -7.06 8.31
CA ALA A 158 4.56 -7.88 8.02
C ALA A 158 4.85 -9.36 8.34
N GLY A 159 4.52 -10.31 7.46
CA GLY A 159 4.69 -11.75 7.69
C GLY A 159 6.13 -12.22 7.96
N ASP A 160 7.14 -11.50 7.48
CA ASP A 160 8.56 -11.83 7.74
C ASP A 160 8.89 -11.69 9.22
N LEU A 161 8.31 -10.70 9.92
CA LEU A 161 8.45 -10.53 11.38
C LEU A 161 7.92 -11.75 12.15
N ILE A 162 6.80 -12.30 11.69
CA ILE A 162 6.20 -13.52 12.26
C ILE A 162 7.14 -14.71 12.01
N THR A 163 7.62 -14.85 10.77
CA THR A 163 8.52 -15.94 10.37
C THR A 163 9.82 -15.92 11.18
N GLU A 164 10.40 -14.73 11.38
CA GLU A 164 11.61 -14.53 12.18
C GLU A 164 11.39 -14.87 13.66
N SER A 165 10.27 -14.45 14.24
CA SER A 165 9.94 -14.77 15.63
C SER A 165 9.80 -16.27 15.87
N ILE A 166 9.15 -16.98 14.93
CA ILE A 166 9.04 -18.44 14.99
C ILE A 166 10.42 -19.09 14.87
N ALA A 167 11.25 -18.61 13.93
CA ALA A 167 12.61 -19.11 13.74
C ALA A 167 13.46 -18.95 15.00
N MET A 168 13.33 -17.80 15.67
CA MET A 168 14.02 -17.50 16.92
C MET A 168 13.57 -18.43 18.04
N SER A 169 12.26 -18.66 18.19
CA SER A 169 11.73 -19.62 19.17
C SER A 169 12.24 -21.06 18.93
N LEU A 170 12.41 -21.44 17.67
CA LEU A 170 12.93 -22.75 17.26
C LEU A 170 14.47 -22.81 17.22
N LYS A 171 15.16 -21.68 17.47
CA LYS A 171 16.62 -21.54 17.40
C LYS A 171 17.21 -21.99 16.07
N ILE A 172 16.53 -21.65 14.96
CA ILE A 172 17.01 -21.90 13.61
C ILE A 172 17.03 -20.61 12.77
N PRO A 173 17.86 -20.54 11.71
CA PRO A 173 17.74 -19.48 10.72
C PRO A 173 16.35 -19.46 10.04
N SER A 174 15.78 -18.27 9.83
CA SER A 174 14.45 -18.07 9.26
C SER A 174 14.27 -18.70 7.87
N PHE A 175 15.29 -18.67 7.01
CA PHE A 175 15.25 -19.30 5.69
C PHE A 175 15.06 -20.83 5.73
N LYS A 176 15.23 -21.46 6.90
CA LYS A 176 15.00 -22.90 7.10
C LYS A 176 13.55 -23.24 7.46
N LEU A 177 12.70 -22.26 7.74
CA LEU A 177 11.27 -22.47 7.93
C LEU A 177 10.58 -22.67 6.59
N SER A 178 9.95 -23.82 6.40
CA SER A 178 9.15 -24.08 5.20
C SER A 178 7.78 -23.41 5.31
N ARG A 179 7.41 -22.57 4.32
CA ARG A 179 6.11 -21.90 4.24
C ARG A 179 4.90 -22.84 4.37
N SER A 180 4.99 -24.06 3.82
CA SER A 180 3.92 -25.07 3.89
C SER A 180 3.60 -25.56 5.30
N ARG A 181 4.49 -25.33 6.29
CA ARG A 181 4.25 -25.70 7.68
C ARG A 181 3.58 -24.58 8.49
N LEU A 182 3.68 -23.34 8.02
CA LEU A 182 3.03 -22.18 8.63
C LEU A 182 1.54 -22.09 8.23
N SER A 183 1.19 -22.57 7.03
CA SER A 183 -0.19 -22.61 6.54
C SER A 183 -1.14 -23.55 7.30
N MET A 184 -0.63 -24.31 8.27
CA MET A 184 -1.43 -25.21 9.10
C MET A 184 -2.02 -24.53 10.35
N VAL A 185 -1.65 -23.27 10.61
CA VAL A 185 -2.09 -22.54 11.79
C VAL A 185 -3.31 -21.69 11.46
N GLN A 186 -4.45 -22.04 12.04
CA GLN A 186 -5.63 -21.19 12.02
C GLN A 186 -5.67 -20.36 13.30
N LEU A 187 -5.71 -19.03 13.13
CA LEU A 187 -5.94 -18.07 14.22
C LEU A 187 -7.45 -17.97 14.47
N PHE A 188 -8.06 -19.00 15.06
CA PHE A 188 -9.44 -18.91 15.54
C PHE A 188 -9.46 -18.83 17.06
N PRO A 189 -10.35 -17.99 17.63
CA PRO A 189 -10.45 -17.82 19.07
C PRO A 189 -11.28 -18.98 19.62
N MET A 190 -10.75 -20.20 19.66
CA MET A 190 -11.28 -21.28 20.51
C MET A 190 -10.35 -22.49 20.52
N LYS A 191 -9.70 -22.69 21.68
CA LYS A 191 -8.97 -23.88 22.12
C LYS A 191 -7.76 -24.26 21.25
N PHE A 192 -6.61 -23.66 21.57
CA PHE A 192 -5.34 -24.22 21.17
C PHE A 192 -5.16 -25.58 21.86
N SER A 193 -5.09 -26.65 21.09
CA SER A 193 -4.62 -27.93 21.59
C SER A 193 -3.14 -27.83 21.94
N ASP A 194 -2.70 -28.57 22.95
CA ASP A 194 -1.27 -28.78 23.23
C ASP A 194 -0.62 -29.76 22.22
N GLU A 195 -1.22 -29.89 21.04
CA GLU A 195 -0.72 -30.71 19.95
C GLU A 195 0.68 -30.23 19.54
N ILE A 196 1.63 -31.15 19.51
CA ILE A 196 3.01 -30.86 19.15
C ILE A 196 3.17 -30.95 17.64
N LEU A 197 3.58 -29.85 17.04
CA LEU A 197 3.93 -29.78 15.63
C LEU A 197 5.42 -30.09 15.46
N LYS A 198 5.69 -31.07 14.59
CA LYS A 198 7.05 -31.49 14.22
C LYS A 198 7.53 -30.74 12.99
N ILE A 199 8.57 -29.93 13.17
CA ILE A 199 9.21 -29.13 12.13
C ILE A 199 10.59 -29.72 11.88
N LYS A 200 10.78 -30.39 10.74
CA LYS A 200 12.11 -30.90 10.37
C LYS A 200 13.11 -29.75 10.27
N GLY A 201 14.16 -29.78 11.08
CA GLY A 201 15.33 -28.93 10.95
C GLY A 201 16.23 -29.45 9.82
N LEU A 202 16.67 -28.56 8.91
CA LEU A 202 17.48 -28.95 7.75
C LEU A 202 18.91 -29.40 8.12
N LYS A 203 19.41 -29.11 9.33
CA LYS A 203 20.71 -29.64 9.81
C LYS A 203 20.45 -30.85 10.71
N ASN A 204 20.95 -32.02 10.31
CA ASN A 204 20.92 -33.31 11.02
C ASN A 204 19.59 -34.06 11.07
N ASN A 205 18.57 -33.71 10.26
CA ASN A 205 17.25 -34.37 10.28
C ASN A 205 16.58 -34.42 11.65
N LYS A 206 17.03 -33.61 12.63
CA LYS A 206 16.38 -33.52 13.93
C LYS A 206 15.05 -32.79 13.76
N GLU A 207 13.97 -33.47 14.14
CA GLU A 207 12.65 -32.85 14.25
C GLU A 207 12.69 -31.86 15.42
N LEU A 208 12.33 -30.61 15.13
CA LEU A 208 12.07 -29.60 16.14
C LEU A 208 10.59 -29.68 16.50
N GLU A 209 10.28 -29.46 17.76
CA GLU A 209 8.93 -29.56 18.27
C GLU A 209 8.48 -28.21 18.81
N ILE A 210 7.29 -27.79 18.44
CA ILE A 210 6.62 -26.62 18.99
C ILE A 210 5.16 -26.96 19.23
N SER A 211 4.63 -26.61 20.40
CA SER A 211 3.19 -26.78 20.63
C SER A 211 2.42 -25.80 19.74
N LYS A 212 1.26 -26.24 19.23
CA LYS A 212 0.37 -25.39 18.45
C LYS A 212 -0.01 -24.12 19.23
N LYS A 213 -0.20 -24.25 20.55
CA LYS A 213 -0.41 -23.12 21.46
C LYS A 213 0.72 -22.08 21.40
N ALA A 214 1.97 -22.51 21.60
CA ALA A 214 3.11 -21.58 21.57
C ALA A 214 3.27 -20.91 20.19
N LEU A 215 3.05 -21.66 19.12
CA LEU A 215 3.08 -21.11 17.76
C LEU A 215 2.01 -20.04 17.54
N CYS A 216 0.77 -20.28 17.99
CA CYS A 216 -0.31 -19.30 17.92
C CYS A 216 0.00 -18.05 18.75
N GLU A 217 0.51 -18.20 19.98
CA GLU A 217 0.90 -17.07 20.83
C GLU A 217 1.94 -16.17 20.15
N ILE A 218 2.95 -16.75 19.50
CA ILE A 218 3.94 -16.00 18.73
C ILE A 218 3.29 -15.23 17.58
N ILE A 219 2.41 -15.89 16.82
CA ILE A 219 1.73 -15.25 15.67
C ILE A 219 0.81 -14.12 16.15
N GLU A 220 0.02 -14.34 17.20
CA GLU A 220 -0.89 -13.33 17.76
C GLU A 220 -0.14 -12.10 18.28
N GLN A 221 0.98 -12.29 19.00
CA GLN A 221 1.79 -11.19 19.49
C GLN A 221 2.36 -10.32 18.36
N ASN A 222 2.87 -10.97 17.31
CA ASN A 222 3.42 -10.27 16.15
C ASN A 222 2.33 -9.59 15.32
N LEU A 223 1.20 -10.26 15.08
CA LEU A 223 0.06 -9.66 14.39
C LEU A 223 -0.50 -8.47 15.17
N SER A 224 -0.64 -8.59 16.49
CA SER A 224 -1.02 -7.46 17.35
C SER A 224 0.00 -6.32 17.26
N THR A 225 1.28 -6.61 17.12
CA THR A 225 2.31 -5.58 16.95
C THR A 225 2.16 -4.86 15.62
N ILE A 226 1.97 -5.60 14.52
CA ILE A 226 1.73 -5.02 13.19
C ILE A 226 0.48 -4.11 13.23
N LEU A 227 -0.63 -4.62 13.73
CA LEU A 227 -1.91 -3.89 13.76
C LEU A 227 -1.89 -2.66 14.68
N ARG A 228 -1.16 -2.70 15.81
CA ARG A 228 -1.04 -1.54 16.72
C ARG A 228 -0.27 -0.36 16.13
N ASN A 229 0.55 -0.61 15.12
CA ASN A 229 1.34 0.43 14.46
C ASN A 229 0.72 0.92 13.14
N CYS A 230 -0.39 0.31 12.72
CA CYS A 230 -1.20 0.80 11.61
C CYS A 230 -1.97 2.06 12.01
#